data_AF-A0A2E9EZL3-F1
#
_entry.id   AF-A0A2E9EZL3-F1
#
_cell.length_a   1.000
_cell.length_b   1.000
_cell.length_c   1.000
_cell.angle_alpha   90.00
_cell.angle_beta   90.00
_cell.angle_gamma   90.00
#
_symmetry.space_group_name_H-M   'P 1'
#
loop_
_entity.id
_entity.type
_entity.pdbx_description
1 polymer ?
#
loop_
_entity_poly.entity_id
_entity_poly.type
_entity_poly.pdbx_seq_one_letter_code
_entity_poly.pdbx_strand_id
1 'polypeptide(L)'
;MAFSAGAEMRTFTSADGSKTLKAKVLDYSQAKGTVKMVREGGKVMTFPVKALCEEDNKYLVSWYQTTMAARKLAIRISDQEEKTSERKTDNARISSYDSGFKLNVWNNGTNPFENIDVKYQIFYTVDGVKGAKNQDLVASGKTTISSITPRTGQDLTTEKVKLTKIRPLPASECAGGT
;
A
#
# COMPACT_ATOMS: atom_id res chain seq x y z
N MET A 1 2.62 3.75 -11.31
CA MET A 1 4.02 3.42 -10.93
C MET A 1 3.98 2.50 -9.72
N ALA A 2 4.58 1.32 -9.80
CA ALA A 2 4.56 0.32 -8.73
C ALA A 2 5.62 0.68 -7.68
N PHE A 3 5.19 1.05 -6.48
CA PHE A 3 6.10 1.27 -5.35
C PHE A 3 6.27 -0.04 -4.59
N SER A 4 7.48 -0.57 -4.68
CA SER A 4 7.89 -1.77 -3.97
C SER A 4 8.34 -1.37 -2.56
N ALA A 5 7.55 -1.73 -1.54
CA ALA A 5 7.99 -1.72 -0.15
C ALA A 5 8.89 -2.95 0.13
N GLY A 6 9.98 -3.07 -0.60
CA GLY A 6 10.97 -4.14 -0.46
C GLY A 6 12.33 -3.70 -0.98
N ALA A 7 13.39 -4.45 -0.63
CA ALA A 7 14.78 -4.13 -0.94
C ALA A 7 14.97 -3.58 -2.36
N GLU A 8 15.82 -2.58 -2.56
CA GLU A 8 16.13 -2.10 -3.90
C GLU A 8 16.94 -3.13 -4.68
N MET A 9 16.93 -3.01 -6.02
CA MET A 9 17.82 -3.81 -6.86
C MET A 9 19.28 -3.46 -6.54
N ARG A 10 20.07 -4.46 -6.14
CA ARG A 10 21.48 -4.34 -5.77
C ARG A 10 22.31 -5.36 -6.51
N THR A 11 23.56 -5.03 -6.78
CA THR A 11 24.55 -5.99 -7.27
C THR A 11 25.18 -6.72 -6.08
N PHE A 12 25.01 -8.03 -6.06
CA PHE A 12 25.62 -8.94 -5.11
C PHE A 12 26.82 -9.63 -5.73
N THR A 13 27.83 -9.96 -4.93
CA THR A 13 29.08 -10.58 -5.38
C THR A 13 29.24 -11.96 -4.77
N SER A 14 29.71 -12.93 -5.56
CA SER A 14 29.99 -14.27 -5.06
C SER A 14 31.14 -14.28 -4.04
N ALA A 15 31.20 -15.32 -3.21
CA ALA A 15 32.21 -15.44 -2.16
C ALA A 15 33.66 -15.42 -2.69
N ASP A 16 33.89 -15.90 -3.91
CA ASP A 16 35.17 -15.90 -4.61
C ASP A 16 35.42 -14.63 -5.44
N GLY A 17 34.46 -13.69 -5.48
CA GLY A 17 34.54 -12.46 -6.26
C GLY A 17 34.40 -12.64 -7.77
N SER A 18 34.25 -13.87 -8.28
CA SER A 18 34.29 -14.16 -9.71
C SER A 18 33.00 -13.80 -10.46
N LYS A 19 31.87 -13.70 -9.76
CA LYS A 19 30.54 -13.50 -10.33
C LYS A 19 29.78 -12.42 -9.58
N THR A 20 29.01 -11.65 -10.34
CA THR A 20 28.08 -10.68 -9.78
C THR A 20 26.64 -11.01 -10.19
N LEU A 21 25.70 -10.55 -9.37
CA LEU A 21 24.29 -10.81 -9.50
C LEU A 21 23.50 -9.55 -9.18
N LYS A 22 22.86 -8.95 -10.18
CA LYS A 22 21.90 -7.86 -9.94
C LYS A 22 20.54 -8.46 -9.54
N ALA A 23 20.16 -8.26 -8.29
CA ALA A 23 18.95 -8.84 -7.71
C ALA A 23 18.38 -7.99 -6.57
N LYS A 24 17.15 -8.30 -6.19
CA LYS A 24 16.46 -7.73 -5.04
C LYS A 24 16.20 -8.81 -4.01
N VAL A 25 16.48 -8.53 -2.74
CA VAL A 25 16.18 -9.44 -1.63
C VAL A 25 14.67 -9.52 -1.41
N LEU A 26 14.15 -10.73 -1.36
CA LEU A 26 12.75 -11.01 -1.03
C LEU A 26 12.61 -11.53 0.39
N ASP A 27 13.52 -12.41 0.82
CA ASP A 27 13.49 -13.01 2.15
C ASP A 27 14.89 -13.49 2.56
N TYR A 28 15.16 -13.51 3.86
CA TYR A 28 16.40 -14.06 4.43
C TYR A 28 16.05 -14.88 5.68
N SER A 29 16.44 -16.15 5.70
CA SER A 29 16.32 -17.02 6.85
C SER A 29 17.67 -17.19 7.53
N GLN A 30 17.85 -16.53 8.68
CA GLN A 30 19.04 -16.71 9.52
C GLN A 30 19.18 -18.16 10.01
N ALA A 31 18.07 -18.78 10.42
CA ALA A 31 18.04 -20.16 10.92
C ALA A 31 18.50 -21.18 9.86
N LYS A 32 18.12 -20.99 8.60
CA LYS A 32 18.49 -21.89 7.49
C LYS A 32 19.77 -21.45 6.77
N GLY A 33 20.26 -20.23 7.02
CA GLY A 33 21.39 -19.65 6.30
C GLY A 33 21.14 -19.46 4.80
N THR A 34 19.88 -19.23 4.40
CA THR A 34 19.47 -19.11 2.98
C THR A 34 18.82 -17.77 2.69
N VAL A 35 19.09 -17.23 1.50
CA VAL A 35 18.48 -16.00 0.99
C VAL A 35 17.64 -16.30 -0.25
N LYS A 36 16.47 -15.65 -0.35
CA LYS A 36 15.60 -15.67 -1.53
C LYS A 36 15.66 -14.30 -2.19
N MET A 37 15.97 -14.29 -3.47
CA MET A 37 16.13 -13.06 -4.26
C MET A 37 15.40 -13.16 -5.59
N VAL A 38 15.02 -12.02 -6.15
CA VAL A 38 14.53 -11.89 -7.52
C VAL A 38 15.59 -11.17 -8.37
N ARG A 39 16.02 -11.81 -9.45
CA ARG A 39 16.99 -11.22 -10.39
C ARG A 39 16.37 -10.10 -11.20
N GLU A 40 17.22 -9.25 -11.77
CA GLU A 40 16.83 -8.45 -12.93
C GLU A 40 16.26 -9.37 -14.02
N GLY A 41 15.03 -9.09 -14.48
CA GLY A 41 14.26 -9.99 -15.35
C GLY A 41 13.25 -10.91 -14.64
N GLY A 42 13.10 -10.81 -13.31
CA GLY A 42 11.96 -11.39 -12.57
C GLY A 42 12.14 -12.86 -12.12
N LYS A 43 13.24 -13.52 -12.48
CA LYS A 43 13.53 -14.89 -12.03
C LYS A 43 13.84 -14.92 -10.53
N VAL A 44 13.06 -15.69 -9.78
CA VAL A 44 13.28 -15.91 -8.34
C VAL A 44 14.26 -17.05 -8.13
N MET A 45 15.17 -16.90 -7.16
CA MET A 45 16.13 -17.92 -6.76
C MET A 45 16.31 -17.95 -5.24
N THR A 46 16.69 -19.11 -4.73
CA THR A 46 17.04 -19.32 -3.32
C THR A 46 18.36 -20.06 -3.23
N PHE A 47 19.28 -19.57 -2.41
CA PHE A 47 20.63 -20.14 -2.30
C PHE A 47 21.24 -19.82 -0.92
N PRO A 48 22.30 -20.54 -0.50
CA PRO A 48 22.95 -20.28 0.79
C PRO A 48 23.66 -18.93 0.79
N VAL A 49 23.57 -18.23 1.92
CA VAL A 49 24.20 -16.91 2.12
C VAL A 49 25.72 -16.99 2.00
N LYS A 50 26.34 -18.12 2.37
CA LYS A 50 27.77 -18.39 2.17
C LYS A 50 28.25 -18.33 0.71
N ALA A 51 27.35 -18.33 -0.27
CA ALA A 51 27.70 -18.13 -1.67
C ALA A 51 28.02 -16.67 -2.00
N LEU A 52 27.71 -15.71 -1.11
CA LEU A 52 28.00 -14.29 -1.25
C LEU A 52 29.25 -13.89 -0.45
N CYS A 53 29.86 -12.79 -0.87
CA CYS A 53 30.97 -12.17 -0.14
C CYS A 53 30.53 -11.67 1.25
N GLU A 54 31.51 -11.44 2.13
CA GLU A 54 31.24 -11.06 3.52
C GLU A 54 30.48 -9.74 3.66
N GLU A 55 30.74 -8.77 2.78
CA GLU A 55 30.05 -7.47 2.78
C GLU A 55 28.57 -7.62 2.50
N ASP A 56 28.20 -8.44 1.51
CA ASP A 56 26.80 -8.69 1.19
C ASP A 56 26.11 -9.53 2.28
N ASN A 57 26.85 -10.38 3.00
CA ASN A 57 26.33 -11.08 4.17
C ASN A 57 25.98 -10.10 5.30
N LYS A 58 26.84 -9.12 5.58
CA LYS A 58 26.56 -8.05 6.56
C LYS A 58 25.34 -7.24 6.16
N TYR A 59 25.22 -6.93 4.88
CA TYR A 59 24.03 -6.26 4.34
C TYR A 59 22.75 -7.08 4.59
N LEU A 60 22.74 -8.38 4.31
CA LEU A 60 21.56 -9.22 4.52
C LEU A 60 21.12 -9.28 6.00
N VAL A 61 22.08 -9.30 6.92
CA VAL A 61 21.79 -9.26 8.37
C VAL A 61 21.13 -7.93 8.75
N SER A 62 21.71 -6.80 8.32
CA SER A 62 21.14 -5.47 8.56
C SER A 62 19.74 -5.34 7.94
N TRP A 63 19.61 -5.71 6.67
CA TRP A 63 18.34 -5.71 5.95
C TRP A 63 17.26 -6.54 6.66
N TYR A 64 17.62 -7.72 7.18
CA TYR A 64 16.68 -8.57 7.91
C TYR A 64 16.25 -7.94 9.24
N GLN A 65 17.16 -7.34 9.98
CA GLN A 65 16.81 -6.62 11.21
C GLN A 65 15.84 -5.47 10.93
N THR A 66 16.12 -4.65 9.91
CA THR A 66 15.23 -3.56 9.49
C THR A 66 13.88 -4.08 9.00
N THR A 67 13.87 -5.16 8.22
CA THR A 67 12.64 -5.74 7.67
C THR A 67 11.79 -6.39 8.77
N MET A 68 12.41 -7.11 9.72
CA MET A 68 11.69 -7.69 10.86
C MET A 68 11.12 -6.60 11.78
N ALA A 69 11.85 -5.50 11.97
CA ALA A 69 11.32 -4.33 12.65
C ALA A 69 10.12 -3.77 11.88
N ALA A 70 10.25 -3.50 10.58
CA ALA A 70 9.16 -2.98 9.76
C ALA A 70 7.91 -3.89 9.77
N ARG A 71 8.06 -5.22 9.84
CA ARG A 71 6.93 -6.17 10.00
C ARG A 71 6.15 -6.00 11.32
N LYS A 72 6.69 -5.27 12.30
CA LYS A 72 5.98 -4.90 13.52
C LYS A 72 5.08 -3.68 13.35
N LEU A 73 5.14 -2.97 12.23
CA LEU A 73 4.15 -1.97 11.87
C LEU A 73 2.93 -2.67 11.26
N ALA A 74 1.77 -2.43 11.84
CA ALA A 74 0.49 -2.84 11.28
C ALA A 74 -0.24 -1.60 10.74
N ILE A 75 -0.85 -1.71 9.56
CA ILE A 75 -1.67 -0.64 8.98
C ILE A 75 -3.11 -1.15 8.96
N ARG A 76 -4.00 -0.44 9.65
CA ARG A 76 -5.44 -0.66 9.55
C ARG A 76 -6.04 0.47 8.73
N ILE A 77 -6.97 0.11 7.85
CA ILE A 77 -7.64 1.04 6.95
C ILE A 77 -9.13 0.93 7.25
N SER A 78 -9.77 2.07 7.48
CA SER A 78 -11.22 2.17 7.66
C SER A 78 -11.78 3.23 6.73
N ASP A 79 -12.98 3.00 6.21
CA ASP A 79 -13.65 3.95 5.34
C ASP A 79 -14.03 5.21 6.11
N GLN A 80 -13.90 6.36 5.44
CA GLN A 80 -14.39 7.63 5.94
C GLN A 80 -15.18 8.33 4.84
N GLU A 81 -16.49 8.15 4.86
CA GLU A 81 -17.40 8.79 3.91
C GLU A 81 -18.32 9.76 4.63
N GLU A 82 -18.42 10.98 4.09
CA GLU A 82 -19.30 12.01 4.60
C GLU A 82 -20.23 12.48 3.49
N LYS A 83 -21.54 12.36 3.73
CA LYS A 83 -22.55 12.81 2.77
C LYS A 83 -22.61 14.33 2.76
N THR A 84 -22.25 14.95 1.65
CA THR A 84 -22.17 16.42 1.53
C THR A 84 -23.44 17.03 0.98
N SER A 85 -24.20 16.31 0.15
CA SER A 85 -25.50 16.78 -0.32
C SER A 85 -26.38 15.65 -0.81
N GLU A 86 -27.66 15.97 -0.98
CA GLU A 86 -28.64 15.10 -1.59
C GLU A 86 -29.71 15.90 -2.30
N ARG A 87 -30.10 15.42 -3.48
CA ARG A 87 -31.24 15.94 -4.21
C ARG A 87 -32.03 14.78 -4.83
N LYS A 88 -33.35 14.93 -4.84
CA LYS A 88 -34.28 14.04 -5.55
C LYS A 88 -34.60 14.69 -6.90
N THR A 89 -34.57 13.90 -7.96
CA THR A 89 -35.12 14.22 -9.28
C THR A 89 -36.34 13.35 -9.51
N ASP A 90 -37.04 13.53 -10.63
CA ASP A 90 -38.28 12.79 -10.94
C ASP A 90 -38.10 11.27 -10.98
N ASN A 91 -36.88 10.80 -11.27
CA ASN A 91 -36.58 9.38 -11.49
C ASN A 91 -35.43 8.84 -10.61
N ALA A 92 -34.73 9.69 -9.86
CA ALA A 92 -33.56 9.27 -9.10
C ALA A 92 -33.30 10.11 -7.84
N ARG A 93 -32.63 9.51 -6.88
CA ARG A 93 -31.99 10.17 -5.74
C ARG A 93 -30.50 10.26 -6.03
N ILE A 94 -29.98 11.49 -6.03
CA ILE A 94 -28.57 11.79 -6.27
C ILE A 94 -27.97 12.24 -4.94
N SER A 95 -27.00 11.49 -4.43
CA SER A 95 -26.31 11.77 -3.17
C SER A 95 -24.82 11.98 -3.45
N SER A 96 -24.25 13.07 -2.94
CA SER A 96 -22.82 13.37 -3.05
C SER A 96 -22.11 13.07 -1.74
N TYR A 97 -20.89 12.54 -1.84
CA TYR A 97 -20.07 12.11 -0.72
C TYR A 97 -18.64 12.62 -0.88
N ASP A 98 -18.06 13.12 0.20
CA ASP A 98 -16.61 13.26 0.31
C ASP A 98 -16.07 11.98 0.95
N SER A 99 -15.40 11.16 0.14
CA SER A 99 -15.02 9.78 0.48
C SER A 99 -13.50 9.67 0.58
N GLY A 100 -13.00 9.18 1.71
CA GLY A 100 -11.60 8.93 1.95
C GLY A 100 -11.42 7.74 2.89
N PHE A 101 -10.22 7.63 3.46
CA PHE A 101 -9.90 6.56 4.39
C PHE A 101 -9.20 7.13 5.64
N LYS A 102 -9.48 6.50 6.76
CA LYS A 102 -8.70 6.65 7.99
C LYS A 102 -7.66 5.52 8.06
N LEU A 103 -6.40 5.90 8.14
CA LEU A 103 -5.27 4.99 8.30
C LEU A 103 -4.85 5.01 9.77
N ASN A 104 -4.83 3.85 10.42
CA ASN A 104 -4.23 3.69 11.74
C ASN A 104 -2.93 2.89 11.57
N VAL A 105 -1.79 3.57 11.76
CA VAL A 105 -0.47 2.95 11.73
C VAL A 105 -0.10 2.59 13.15
N TRP A 106 0.06 1.30 13.44
CA TRP A 106 0.23 0.76 14.78
C TRP A 106 1.58 0.07 14.93
N ASN A 107 2.32 0.43 15.99
CA ASN A 107 3.59 -0.16 16.33
C ASN A 107 3.41 -1.34 17.31
N ASN A 108 3.46 -2.58 16.81
CA ASN A 108 3.48 -3.79 17.62
C ASN A 108 4.88 -4.14 18.18
N GLY A 109 5.89 -3.35 17.84
CA GLY A 109 7.26 -3.54 18.25
C GLY A 109 7.50 -3.14 19.70
N THR A 110 8.74 -3.32 20.13
CA THR A 110 9.26 -2.88 21.43
C THR A 110 10.11 -1.60 21.31
N ASN A 111 10.41 -1.19 20.08
CA ASN A 111 11.21 0.00 19.77
C ASN A 111 10.34 1.04 19.05
N PRO A 112 10.62 2.35 19.22
CA PRO A 112 9.94 3.39 18.45
C PRO A 112 10.31 3.31 16.97
N PHE A 113 9.39 3.76 16.10
CA PHE A 113 9.68 4.06 14.70
C PHE A 113 9.67 5.56 14.50
N GLU A 114 10.67 6.09 13.79
CA GLU A 114 10.81 7.52 13.52
C GLU A 114 10.82 7.77 12.01
N ASN A 115 10.39 8.97 11.61
CA ASN A 115 10.44 9.45 10.23
C ASN A 115 9.80 8.48 9.22
N ILE A 116 8.57 8.07 9.49
CA ILE A 116 7.85 7.11 8.65
C ILE A 116 7.18 7.86 7.49
N ASP A 117 7.53 7.49 6.27
CA ASP A 117 6.85 7.93 5.06
C ASP A 117 5.63 7.05 4.76
N VAL A 118 4.44 7.64 4.76
CA VAL A 118 3.20 6.95 4.38
C VAL A 118 2.77 7.45 3.00
N LYS A 119 2.75 6.54 2.03
CA LYS A 119 2.28 6.81 0.67
C LYS A 119 1.08 5.91 0.39
N TYR A 120 0.04 6.47 -0.22
CA TYR A 120 -1.20 5.74 -0.50
C TYR A 120 -1.75 6.06 -1.88
N GLN A 121 -2.56 5.14 -2.40
CA GLN A 121 -3.32 5.30 -3.63
C GLN A 121 -4.76 4.84 -3.39
N ILE A 122 -5.72 5.67 -3.77
CA ILE A 122 -7.15 5.39 -3.75
C ILE A 122 -7.58 5.09 -5.18
N PHE A 123 -8.04 3.87 -5.42
CA PHE A 123 -8.60 3.44 -6.70
C PHE A 123 -10.12 3.59 -6.63
N TYR A 124 -10.72 4.26 -7.60
CA TYR A 124 -12.16 4.47 -7.65
C TYR A 124 -12.66 4.48 -9.09
N THR A 125 -13.90 4.04 -9.29
CA THR A 125 -14.55 3.99 -10.60
C THR A 125 -15.66 5.04 -10.64
N VAL A 126 -15.69 5.81 -11.72
CA VAL A 126 -16.80 6.70 -12.05
C VAL A 126 -17.62 6.05 -13.15
N ASP A 127 -18.87 5.73 -12.85
CA ASP A 127 -19.79 5.12 -13.82
C ASP A 127 -20.10 6.09 -14.97
N GLY A 128 -20.04 5.57 -16.19
CA GLY A 128 -20.41 6.33 -17.37
C GLY A 128 -21.93 6.53 -17.47
N VAL A 129 -22.36 7.73 -17.85
CA VAL A 129 -23.79 8.05 -18.04
C VAL A 129 -24.12 8.04 -19.54
N LYS A 130 -25.31 7.51 -19.93
CA LYS A 130 -25.84 7.53 -21.31
C LYS A 130 -24.87 6.93 -22.36
N GLY A 131 -24.32 5.75 -22.10
CA GLY A 131 -23.48 5.03 -23.07
C GLY A 131 -21.99 5.39 -23.04
N ALA A 132 -21.57 6.32 -22.17
CA ALA A 132 -20.17 6.48 -21.83
C ALA A 132 -19.64 5.24 -21.09
N LYS A 133 -18.37 4.89 -21.32
CA LYS A 133 -17.70 3.83 -20.57
C LYS A 133 -17.35 4.31 -19.16
N ASN A 134 -17.29 3.36 -18.24
CA ASN A 134 -16.78 3.59 -16.89
C ASN A 134 -15.32 4.04 -16.95
N GLN A 135 -14.94 4.92 -16.03
CA GLN A 135 -13.58 5.44 -15.91
C GLN A 135 -12.99 5.00 -14.58
N ASP A 136 -11.91 4.23 -14.64
CA ASP A 136 -11.12 3.88 -13.46
C ASP A 136 -10.07 4.99 -13.23
N LEU A 137 -10.12 5.59 -12.05
CA LEU A 137 -9.29 6.71 -11.64
C LEU A 137 -8.48 6.35 -10.41
N VAL A 138 -7.37 7.06 -10.23
CA VAL A 138 -6.45 6.88 -9.10
C VAL A 138 -6.13 8.24 -8.50
N ALA A 139 -6.44 8.42 -7.21
CA ALA A 139 -5.91 9.53 -6.41
C ALA A 139 -4.72 9.02 -5.60
N SER A 140 -3.64 9.79 -5.52
CA SER A 140 -2.43 9.40 -4.77
C SER A 140 -2.06 10.49 -3.78
N GLY A 141 -1.56 10.11 -2.62
CA GLY A 141 -1.12 11.06 -1.61
C GLY A 141 0.06 10.57 -0.80
N LYS A 142 0.69 11.50 -0.08
CA LYS A 142 1.80 11.24 0.83
C LYS A 142 1.55 11.99 2.13
N THR A 143 1.88 11.35 3.25
CA THR A 143 1.97 11.98 4.56
C THR A 143 3.16 11.40 5.32
N THR A 144 3.55 12.04 6.40
CA THR A 144 4.67 11.63 7.24
C THR A 144 4.23 11.48 8.69
N ILE A 145 4.85 10.53 9.38
CA ILE A 145 4.71 10.35 10.82
C ILE A 145 6.08 10.57 11.45
N SER A 146 6.18 11.56 12.34
CA SER A 146 7.43 11.88 13.01
C SER A 146 7.92 10.73 13.90
N SER A 147 7.04 10.17 14.73
CA SER A 147 7.38 9.04 15.59
C SER A 147 6.15 8.25 16.04
N ILE A 148 6.27 6.92 16.15
CA ILE A 148 5.28 6.05 16.79
C ILE A 148 5.99 5.28 17.91
N THR A 149 5.58 5.54 19.15
CA THR A 149 6.12 4.85 20.32
C THR A 149 5.74 3.36 20.34
N PRO A 150 6.45 2.51 21.10
CA PRO A 150 6.10 1.10 21.22
C PRO A 150 4.67 0.91 21.71
N ARG A 151 3.94 -0.04 21.12
CA ARG A 151 2.58 -0.45 21.52
C ARG A 151 1.52 0.66 21.43
N THR A 152 1.73 1.64 20.56
CA THR A 152 0.76 2.68 20.26
C THR A 152 0.48 2.75 18.76
N GLY A 153 -0.44 3.62 18.37
CA GLY A 153 -0.69 3.91 16.97
C GLY A 153 -1.02 5.37 16.73
N GLN A 154 -0.91 5.75 15.48
CA GLN A 154 -1.20 7.08 15.01
C GLN A 154 -2.25 7.02 13.89
N ASP A 155 -3.24 7.89 14.04
CA ASP A 155 -4.29 8.07 13.07
C ASP A 155 -3.89 9.12 12.04
N LEU A 156 -4.14 8.80 10.78
CA LEU A 156 -3.98 9.68 9.63
C LEU A 156 -5.25 9.62 8.80
N THR A 157 -5.55 10.72 8.13
CA THR A 157 -6.68 10.80 7.19
C THR A 157 -6.13 11.03 5.79
N THR A 158 -6.63 10.28 4.82
CA THR A 158 -6.29 10.55 3.41
C THR A 158 -6.99 11.81 2.91
N GLU A 159 -6.53 12.33 1.78
CA GLU A 159 -7.34 13.25 1.00
C GLU A 159 -8.67 12.59 0.63
N LYS A 160 -9.74 13.40 0.59
CA LYS A 160 -11.09 12.94 0.25
C LYS A 160 -11.33 13.13 -1.25
N VAL A 161 -11.93 12.12 -1.88
CA VAL A 161 -12.40 12.14 -3.26
C VAL A 161 -13.91 12.41 -3.26
N LYS A 162 -14.37 13.31 -4.12
CA LYS A 162 -15.80 13.59 -4.27
C LYS A 162 -16.44 12.56 -5.17
N LEU A 163 -17.36 11.78 -4.62
CA LEU A 163 -18.11 10.75 -5.33
C LEU A 163 -19.60 11.09 -5.34
N THR A 164 -20.29 10.66 -6.40
CA THR A 164 -21.74 10.83 -6.53
C THR A 164 -22.38 9.48 -6.73
N LYS A 165 -23.42 9.17 -5.95
CA LYS A 165 -24.22 7.96 -6.07
C LYS A 165 -25.60 8.31 -6.61
N ILE A 166 -25.98 7.65 -7.70
CA ILE A 166 -27.30 7.79 -8.31
C ILE A 166 -28.10 6.52 -7.99
N ARG A 167 -29.21 6.67 -7.26
CA ARG A 167 -30.14 5.57 -6.97
C ARG A 167 -31.46 5.85 -7.70
N PRO A 168 -31.90 4.98 -8.63
CA PRO A 168 -33.23 5.09 -9.23
C PRO A 168 -34.31 5.08 -8.14
N LEU A 169 -35.36 5.86 -8.32
CA LEU A 169 -36.53 5.81 -7.45
C LEU A 169 -37.38 4.58 -7.79
N PRO A 170 -38.10 4.01 -6.80
CA PRO A 170 -39.10 2.98 -7.09
C PRO A 170 -40.20 3.57 -7.98
N ALA A 171 -40.77 2.76 -8.88
CA ALA A 171 -41.78 3.20 -9.86
C ALA A 171 -43.00 3.88 -9.24
N SER A 172 -43.34 3.54 -7.99
CA SER A 172 -44.41 4.17 -7.20
C SER A 172 -44.14 5.62 -6.79
N GLU A 173 -42.89 6.08 -6.88
CA GLU A 173 -42.46 7.43 -6.51
C GLU A 173 -41.96 8.26 -7.70
N CYS A 174 -42.04 7.71 -8.91
CA CYS A 174 -41.74 8.44 -10.14
C CYS A 174 -42.93 9.33 -10.52
N ALA A 175 -42.65 10.56 -10.95
CA ALA A 175 -43.69 11.48 -11.42
C ALA A 175 -44.27 10.98 -12.76
N GLY A 176 -45.33 10.18 -12.69
CA GLY A 176 -46.03 9.65 -13.87
C GLY A 176 -46.59 8.22 -13.75
N GLY A 177 -46.57 7.59 -12.58
CA GLY A 177 -47.13 6.25 -12.38
C GLY A 177 -48.66 6.21 -12.31
N THR A 178 -49.33 6.21 -13.46
CA THR A 178 -50.63 5.58 -13.71
C THR A 178 -50.56 4.77 -14.99
#